data_AF-A0A0D2I056-F1
#
_entry.id   AF-A0A0D2I056-F1
#
_cell.length_a   1.000
_cell.length_b   1.000
_cell.length_c   1.000
_cell.angle_alpha   90.00
_cell.angle_beta   90.00
_cell.angle_gamma   90.00
#
_symmetry.space_group_name_H-M   'P 1'
#
loop_
_entity.id
_entity.type
_entity.pdbx_description
1 polymer ?
#
loop_
_entity_poly.entity_id
_entity_poly.type
_entity_poly.pdbx_seq_one_letter_code
_entity_poly.pdbx_strand_id
1 'polypeptide(L)'
;MSTWRRSPLLFSVFRYFVGIYRSSLDADCRLDVAVNQARIEVLGQLSSNLLPTSTSVPIRKTEVLFVVCMFGLSSSWYDLNDLGLEHYNAATALLPELQLQTSNVAPRTAQFFAEFLVYWWMMLSFAYNPGSHKIQNPPPICPREALELRIPHPLTGVSPESQLLLGMVGRLVLSQRRMALQQPATTAGLLPCTLSDDVRPRELESQLISLELPRPNMVLDPEDPHTSVHDLINIAQAYRLCGLLLLYHTYPNLLEVKMANHASHGMRTSFARNHKTNSEFLVSLAIHVLQVLEQNSKSSGTRTIEAILLLIISGELSQNMINPCGSESEIQCDICSQLPAITQCQKLSDSHHRLTVTEARSIVIARFERIQAILPFSTIRHMKSLVLETWRFMDQGLDVFWVDLLIKNNWQFVMI
;
A
#
# COMPACT_ATOMS: atom_id res chain seq x y z
N MET A 1 14.09 -25.06 25.03
CA MET A 1 14.80 -24.12 24.13
C MET A 1 14.34 -24.39 22.71
N SER A 2 13.87 -23.39 21.99
CA SER A 2 13.11 -23.59 20.73
C SER A 2 13.97 -24.21 19.62
N THR A 3 13.37 -25.12 18.86
CA THR A 3 13.95 -25.86 17.71
C THR A 3 14.51 -24.94 16.63
N TRP A 4 13.98 -23.72 16.52
CA TRP A 4 14.35 -22.69 15.54
C TRP A 4 15.82 -22.25 15.59
N ARG A 5 16.49 -22.30 16.76
CA ARG A 5 17.92 -21.93 16.87
C ARG A 5 18.87 -22.87 16.12
N ARG A 6 18.39 -24.04 15.67
CA ARG A 6 19.20 -25.04 14.97
C ARG A 6 19.02 -25.02 13.45
N SER A 7 18.16 -24.16 12.91
CA SER A 7 17.99 -24.05 11.45
C SER A 7 19.13 -23.23 10.82
N PRO A 8 19.93 -23.81 9.91
CA PRO A 8 20.93 -23.06 9.16
C PRO A 8 20.29 -22.01 8.23
N LEU A 9 19.11 -22.31 7.68
CA LEU A 9 18.39 -21.42 6.76
C LEU A 9 17.89 -20.16 7.48
N LEU A 10 17.24 -20.32 8.65
CA LEU A 10 16.79 -19.19 9.46
C LEU A 10 17.96 -18.41 10.04
N PHE A 11 19.02 -19.09 10.48
CA PHE A 11 20.22 -18.41 10.95
C PHE A 11 20.81 -17.51 9.86
N SER A 12 20.90 -18.03 8.63
CA SER A 12 21.42 -17.29 7.48
C SER A 12 20.56 -16.06 7.16
N VAL A 13 19.22 -16.19 7.17
CA VAL A 13 18.34 -15.05 6.85
C VAL A 13 18.36 -13.98 7.94
N PHE A 14 18.39 -14.36 9.23
CA PHE A 14 18.51 -13.39 10.31
C PHE A 14 19.87 -12.69 10.30
N ARG A 15 20.94 -13.41 9.95
CA ARG A 15 22.27 -12.80 9.75
C ARG A 15 22.23 -11.76 8.63
N TYR A 16 21.56 -12.05 7.52
CA TYR A 16 21.33 -11.08 6.44
C TYR A 16 20.55 -9.85 6.93
N PHE A 17 19.45 -10.03 7.68
CA PHE A 17 18.66 -8.91 8.22
C PHE A 17 19.43 -8.03 9.21
N VAL A 18 20.24 -8.62 10.08
CA VAL A 18 21.12 -7.85 10.97
C VAL A 18 22.16 -7.08 10.16
N GLY A 19 22.76 -7.72 9.16
CA GLY A 19 23.75 -7.09 8.30
C GLY A 19 23.19 -5.87 7.57
N ILE A 20 22.07 -6.04 6.87
CA ILE A 20 21.47 -4.99 6.04
C ILE A 20 20.96 -3.82 6.89
N TYR A 21 20.40 -4.10 8.06
CA TYR A 21 19.99 -3.08 9.01
C TYR A 21 21.20 -2.23 9.46
N ARG A 22 22.33 -2.88 9.79
CA ARG A 22 23.55 -2.17 10.19
C ARG A 22 24.19 -1.39 9.05
N SER A 23 24.28 -1.96 7.85
CA SER A 23 24.74 -1.23 6.63
C SER A 23 23.89 0.01 6.35
N SER A 24 22.60 -0.05 6.67
CA SER A 24 21.68 1.07 6.43
C SER A 24 21.82 2.20 7.46
N LEU A 25 22.36 1.91 8.65
CA LEU A 25 22.67 2.90 9.68
C LEU A 25 24.05 3.54 9.47
N ASP A 26 25.06 2.70 9.16
CA ASP A 26 26.45 3.11 9.01
C ASP A 26 26.88 2.93 7.54
N ALA A 27 27.25 4.03 6.86
CA ALA A 27 27.77 4.00 5.49
C ALA A 27 29.21 3.45 5.38
N ASP A 28 29.48 2.29 6.01
CA ASP A 28 30.77 1.60 5.98
C ASP A 28 30.75 0.49 4.92
N CYS A 29 31.60 0.61 3.89
CA CYS A 29 31.67 -0.33 2.78
C CYS A 29 32.02 -1.77 3.20
N ARG A 30 32.62 -1.96 4.39
CA ARG A 30 32.92 -3.30 4.93
C ARG A 30 31.64 -4.06 5.30
N LEU A 31 30.59 -3.35 5.69
CA LEU A 31 29.28 -3.96 5.98
C LEU A 31 28.64 -4.47 4.69
N ASP A 32 28.78 -3.76 3.56
CA ASP A 32 28.18 -4.16 2.28
C ASP A 32 28.73 -5.51 1.76
N VAL A 33 30.04 -5.76 1.92
CA VAL A 33 30.63 -7.05 1.57
C VAL A 33 30.08 -8.17 2.46
N ALA A 34 29.92 -7.90 3.76
CA ALA A 34 29.36 -8.87 4.70
C ALA A 34 27.88 -9.17 4.43
N VAL A 35 27.10 -8.16 4.03
CA VAL A 35 25.70 -8.31 3.63
C VAL A 35 25.58 -9.15 2.36
N ASN A 36 26.41 -8.87 1.35
CA ASN A 36 26.47 -9.68 0.13
C ASN A 36 26.78 -11.15 0.43
N GLN A 37 27.77 -11.42 1.28
CA GLN A 37 28.12 -12.77 1.66
C GLN A 37 26.96 -13.48 2.36
N ALA A 38 26.27 -12.79 3.28
CA ALA A 38 25.08 -13.33 3.96
C ALA A 38 23.93 -13.58 2.97
N ARG A 39 23.74 -12.71 1.98
CA ARG A 39 22.75 -12.86 0.91
C ARG A 39 23.02 -14.13 0.07
N ILE A 40 24.26 -14.34 -0.34
CA ILE A 40 24.69 -15.55 -1.08
C ILE A 40 24.48 -16.80 -0.24
N GLU A 41 24.78 -16.74 1.07
CA GLU A 41 24.56 -17.85 2.00
C GLU A 41 23.07 -18.22 2.08
N VAL A 42 22.16 -17.23 2.20
CA VAL A 42 20.70 -17.46 2.19
C VAL A 42 20.25 -18.11 0.89
N LEU A 43 20.70 -17.60 -0.26
CA LEU A 43 20.35 -18.16 -1.58
C LEU A 43 20.84 -19.62 -1.73
N GLY A 44 22.05 -19.92 -1.26
CA GLY A 44 22.58 -21.29 -1.24
C GLY A 44 21.77 -22.22 -0.34
N GLN A 45 21.39 -21.74 0.85
CA GLN A 45 20.52 -22.49 1.75
C GLN A 45 19.13 -22.71 1.12
N LEU A 46 18.51 -21.70 0.53
CA LEU A 46 17.23 -21.86 -0.17
C LEU A 46 17.32 -22.88 -1.30
N SER A 47 18.34 -22.78 -2.17
CA SER A 47 18.54 -23.72 -3.27
C SER A 47 18.69 -25.17 -2.77
N SER A 48 19.52 -25.41 -1.75
CA SER A 48 19.71 -26.74 -1.16
C SER A 48 18.46 -27.29 -0.47
N ASN A 49 17.58 -26.43 0.06
CA ASN A 49 16.33 -26.83 0.69
C ASN A 49 15.18 -27.01 -0.31
N LEU A 50 15.28 -26.43 -1.51
CA LEU A 50 14.33 -26.57 -2.61
C LEU A 50 14.64 -27.77 -3.53
N LEU A 51 15.86 -28.33 -3.50
CA LEU A 51 16.18 -29.54 -4.27
C LEU A 51 15.29 -30.73 -3.83
N PRO A 52 14.81 -31.56 -4.79
CA PRO A 52 13.79 -32.55 -4.53
C PRO A 52 14.36 -33.74 -3.75
N THR A 53 14.16 -33.74 -2.44
CA THR A 53 13.98 -35.00 -1.72
C THR A 53 12.48 -35.15 -1.50
N SER A 54 11.85 -36.05 -2.26
CA SER A 54 10.40 -36.29 -2.40
C SER A 54 9.63 -36.64 -1.11
N THR A 55 10.16 -36.33 0.06
CA THR A 55 9.60 -36.62 1.39
C THR A 55 10.02 -35.56 2.41
N SER A 56 10.09 -34.28 2.04
CA SER A 56 10.44 -33.23 3.01
C SER A 56 9.33 -33.05 4.06
N VAL A 57 9.72 -33.06 5.34
CA VAL A 57 8.82 -32.89 6.49
C VAL A 57 8.08 -31.54 6.38
N PRO A 58 6.76 -31.45 6.64
CA PRO A 58 5.97 -30.21 6.52
C PRO A 58 6.59 -28.98 7.20
N ILE A 59 7.25 -29.19 8.34
CA ILE A 59 7.99 -28.16 9.10
C ILE A 59 9.04 -27.46 8.23
N ARG A 60 9.78 -28.23 7.41
CA ARG A 60 10.82 -27.70 6.52
C ARG A 60 10.23 -26.85 5.40
N LYS A 61 9.06 -27.23 4.86
CA LYS A 61 8.35 -26.43 3.85
C LYS A 61 7.84 -25.10 4.41
N THR A 62 7.28 -25.11 5.62
CA THR A 62 6.88 -23.87 6.32
C THR A 62 8.07 -22.94 6.55
N GLU A 63 9.21 -23.49 6.95
CA GLU A 63 10.44 -22.72 7.15
C GLU A 63 10.98 -22.13 5.84
N VAL A 64 11.02 -22.91 4.77
CA VAL A 64 11.41 -22.42 3.44
C VAL A 64 10.47 -21.31 2.98
N LEU A 65 9.17 -21.49 3.11
CA LEU A 65 8.18 -20.48 2.70
C LEU A 65 8.35 -19.19 3.52
N PHE A 66 8.60 -19.30 4.82
CA PHE A 66 8.92 -18.15 5.67
C PHE A 66 10.16 -17.39 5.19
N VAL A 67 11.26 -18.10 4.91
CA VAL A 67 12.49 -17.46 4.45
C VAL A 67 12.33 -16.86 3.05
N VAL A 68 11.69 -17.56 2.11
CA VAL A 68 11.41 -17.03 0.76
C VAL A 68 10.57 -15.75 0.85
N CYS A 69 9.52 -15.74 1.67
CA CYS A 69 8.67 -14.57 1.87
C CYS A 69 9.44 -13.38 2.46
N MET A 70 10.12 -13.57 3.59
CA MET A 70 10.81 -12.48 4.28
C MET A 70 12.00 -11.97 3.47
N PHE A 71 12.83 -12.87 2.94
CA PHE A 71 13.99 -12.52 2.12
C PHE A 71 13.58 -11.82 0.81
N GLY A 72 12.56 -12.36 0.13
CA GLY A 72 12.06 -11.77 -1.11
C GLY A 72 11.44 -10.39 -0.92
N LEU A 73 10.57 -10.21 0.09
CA LEU A 73 9.96 -8.92 0.40
C LEU A 73 11.05 -7.87 0.74
N SER A 74 12.08 -8.28 1.49
CA SER A 74 13.20 -7.41 1.89
C SER A 74 14.27 -7.17 0.80
N SER A 75 14.11 -7.73 -0.40
CA SER A 75 15.17 -7.67 -1.42
C SER A 75 15.49 -6.23 -1.84
N SER A 76 14.46 -5.38 -1.89
CA SER A 76 14.56 -3.95 -2.20
C SER A 76 15.34 -3.12 -1.18
N TRP A 77 15.48 -3.62 0.05
CA TRP A 77 16.27 -2.95 1.09
C TRP A 77 17.76 -2.97 0.76
N TYR A 78 18.20 -3.94 -0.03
CA TYR A 78 19.61 -4.15 -0.42
C TYR A 78 19.88 -3.54 -1.79
N ASP A 79 19.07 -3.92 -2.78
CA ASP A 79 19.11 -3.39 -4.13
C ASP A 79 17.71 -2.90 -4.50
N LEU A 80 17.55 -1.59 -4.68
CA LEU A 80 16.27 -0.97 -4.99
C LEU A 80 15.61 -1.55 -6.25
N ASN A 81 16.40 -2.06 -7.20
CA ASN A 81 15.89 -2.64 -8.45
C ASN A 81 15.46 -4.11 -8.28
N ASP A 82 15.81 -4.75 -7.16
CA ASP A 82 15.41 -6.11 -6.85
C ASP A 82 14.02 -6.13 -6.19
N LEU A 83 13.02 -6.36 -7.04
CA LEU A 83 11.63 -6.45 -6.62
C LEU A 83 11.28 -7.77 -5.91
N GLY A 84 12.21 -8.73 -5.86
CA GLY A 84 11.97 -10.05 -5.27
C GLY A 84 11.00 -10.93 -6.05
N LEU A 85 10.76 -10.66 -7.34
CA LEU A 85 9.75 -11.35 -8.16
C LEU A 85 9.95 -12.87 -8.23
N GLU A 86 11.20 -13.32 -8.37
CA GLU A 86 11.52 -14.76 -8.40
C GLU A 86 11.11 -15.44 -7.09
N HIS A 87 11.36 -14.78 -5.96
CA HIS A 87 10.96 -15.25 -4.64
C HIS A 87 9.44 -15.23 -4.46
N TYR A 88 8.76 -14.19 -4.94
CA TYR A 88 7.30 -14.11 -4.90
C TYR A 88 6.67 -15.26 -5.71
N ASN A 89 7.14 -15.49 -6.93
CA ASN A 89 6.67 -16.59 -7.79
C ASN A 89 6.97 -17.97 -7.18
N ALA A 90 8.10 -18.13 -6.51
CA ALA A 90 8.42 -19.36 -5.78
C ALA A 90 7.46 -19.56 -4.60
N ALA A 91 7.18 -18.51 -3.81
CA ALA A 91 6.28 -18.58 -2.66
C ALA A 91 4.83 -18.91 -3.08
N THR A 92 4.33 -18.31 -4.16
CA THR A 92 2.99 -18.60 -4.70
C THR A 92 2.89 -20.03 -5.24
N ALA A 93 3.97 -20.59 -5.79
CA ALA A 93 4.00 -21.98 -6.23
C ALA A 93 4.10 -23.00 -5.08
N LEU A 94 4.83 -22.66 -4.01
CA LEU A 94 5.05 -23.53 -2.84
C LEU A 94 3.84 -23.61 -1.91
N LEU A 95 3.03 -22.55 -1.80
CA LEU A 95 1.90 -22.52 -0.87
C LEU A 95 0.85 -23.61 -1.16
N PRO A 96 0.39 -23.83 -2.41
CA PRO A 96 -0.50 -24.95 -2.73
C PRO A 96 0.08 -26.31 -2.38
N GLU A 97 1.39 -26.52 -2.54
CA GLU A 97 2.02 -27.79 -2.16
C GLU A 97 1.96 -28.04 -0.65
N LEU A 98 2.10 -26.98 0.16
CA LEU A 98 1.97 -27.08 1.62
C LEU A 98 0.52 -27.44 2.02
N GLN A 99 -0.46 -26.92 1.29
CA GLN A 99 -1.88 -27.20 1.52
C GLN A 99 -2.26 -28.63 1.08
N LEU A 100 -1.76 -29.11 -0.06
CA LEU A 100 -2.09 -30.42 -0.63
C LEU A 100 -1.45 -31.59 0.14
N GLN A 101 -0.20 -31.43 0.59
CA GLN A 101 0.56 -32.53 1.18
C GLN A 101 0.24 -32.80 2.66
N THR A 102 -0.63 -32.01 3.28
CA THR A 102 -0.77 -32.04 4.73
C THR A 102 -2.20 -31.90 5.22
N SER A 103 -2.81 -33.02 5.59
CA SER A 103 -3.98 -33.08 6.48
C SER A 103 -3.70 -32.52 7.88
N ASN A 104 -2.43 -32.27 8.24
CA ASN A 104 -1.96 -31.84 9.57
C ASN A 104 -1.33 -30.43 9.62
N VAL A 105 -1.20 -29.67 8.51
CA VAL A 105 -0.81 -28.25 8.62
C VAL A 105 -2.05 -27.49 9.07
N ALA A 106 -1.93 -26.78 10.20
CA ALA A 106 -3.02 -25.95 10.69
C ALA A 106 -3.45 -24.97 9.58
N PRO A 107 -4.74 -24.90 9.20
CA PRO A 107 -5.25 -23.96 8.19
C PRO A 107 -4.73 -22.53 8.38
N ARG A 108 -4.48 -22.14 9.63
CA ARG A 108 -3.90 -20.87 10.06
C ARG A 108 -2.51 -20.59 9.46
N THR A 109 -1.63 -21.58 9.33
CA THR A 109 -0.29 -21.38 8.76
C THR A 109 -0.36 -21.07 7.27
N ALA A 110 -1.23 -21.78 6.53
CA ALA A 110 -1.44 -21.50 5.12
C ALA A 110 -2.09 -20.12 4.93
N GLN A 111 -3.06 -19.76 5.77
CA GLN A 111 -3.68 -18.44 5.77
C GLN A 111 -2.67 -17.32 6.05
N PHE A 112 -1.76 -17.50 7.02
CA PHE A 112 -0.69 -16.53 7.30
C PHE A 112 0.11 -16.20 6.03
N PHE A 113 0.55 -17.21 5.28
CA PHE A 113 1.31 -16.98 4.04
C PHE A 113 0.45 -16.43 2.90
N ALA A 114 -0.82 -16.83 2.80
CA ALA A 114 -1.73 -16.25 1.81
C ALA A 114 -1.89 -14.73 2.04
N GLU A 115 -2.11 -14.32 3.29
CA GLU A 115 -2.22 -12.91 3.66
C GLU A 115 -0.89 -12.15 3.49
N PHE A 116 0.24 -12.77 3.85
CA PHE A 116 1.57 -12.20 3.54
C PHE A 116 1.73 -11.90 2.05
N LEU A 117 1.34 -12.85 1.19
CA LEU A 117 1.44 -12.69 -0.27
C LEU A 117 0.49 -11.63 -0.81
N VAL A 118 -0.67 -11.41 -0.18
CA VAL A 118 -1.56 -10.29 -0.52
C VAL A 118 -0.86 -8.94 -0.30
N TYR A 119 -0.22 -8.75 0.86
CA TYR A 119 0.53 -7.52 1.12
C TYR A 119 1.67 -7.34 0.11
N TRP A 120 2.50 -8.37 -0.10
CA TRP A 120 3.61 -8.28 -1.04
C TRP A 120 3.13 -7.99 -2.47
N TRP A 121 2.07 -8.64 -2.92
CA TRP A 121 1.47 -8.41 -4.23
C TRP A 121 0.94 -6.97 -4.39
N MET A 122 0.31 -6.42 -3.35
CA MET A 122 -0.11 -5.02 -3.34
C MET A 122 1.09 -4.09 -3.57
N MET A 123 2.23 -4.34 -2.92
CA MET A 123 3.43 -3.52 -3.12
C MET A 123 4.00 -3.64 -4.54
N LEU A 124 4.04 -4.87 -5.08
CA LEU A 124 4.44 -5.12 -6.46
C LEU A 124 3.53 -4.43 -7.48
N SER A 125 2.26 -4.22 -7.13
CA SER A 125 1.27 -3.58 -7.99
C SER A 125 1.58 -2.11 -8.30
N PHE A 126 2.39 -1.46 -7.48
CA PHE A 126 2.87 -0.09 -7.70
C PHE A 126 4.28 -0.02 -8.31
N ALA A 127 5.07 -1.09 -8.19
CA ALA A 127 6.48 -1.11 -8.58
C ALA A 127 6.74 -1.74 -9.96
N TYR A 128 6.00 -2.80 -10.28
CA TYR A 128 6.29 -3.64 -11.43
C TYR A 128 5.50 -3.23 -12.68
N ASN A 129 6.15 -3.28 -13.84
CA ASN A 129 5.53 -2.95 -15.13
C ASN A 129 4.41 -3.95 -15.51
N PRO A 130 3.14 -3.53 -15.62
CA PRO A 130 2.06 -4.41 -16.05
C PRO A 130 2.24 -5.02 -17.45
N GLY A 131 3.04 -4.39 -18.33
CA GLY A 131 3.24 -4.82 -19.72
C GLY A 131 4.43 -5.76 -19.97
N SER A 132 5.29 -6.02 -18.97
CA SER A 132 6.50 -6.83 -19.16
C SER A 132 6.23 -8.33 -18.98
N HIS A 133 5.70 -8.75 -17.83
CA HIS A 133 5.22 -10.10 -17.57
C HIS A 133 4.02 -10.08 -16.61
N LYS A 134 3.22 -11.13 -16.57
CA LYS A 134 2.10 -11.20 -15.63
C LYS A 134 2.61 -11.65 -14.26
N ILE A 135 2.68 -10.74 -13.28
CA ILE A 135 2.84 -11.13 -11.87
C ILE A 135 1.69 -12.06 -11.50
N GLN A 136 2.00 -13.20 -10.87
CA GLN A 136 0.99 -14.12 -10.38
C GLN A 136 0.07 -13.40 -9.37
N ASN A 137 -1.24 -13.58 -9.54
CA ASN A 137 -2.20 -13.04 -8.57
C ASN A 137 -1.95 -13.69 -7.19
N PRO A 138 -2.22 -12.97 -6.10
CA PRO A 138 -2.04 -13.54 -4.78
C PRO A 138 -3.04 -14.70 -4.58
N PRO A 139 -2.75 -15.63 -3.65
CA PRO A 139 -3.66 -16.71 -3.32
C PRO A 139 -5.04 -16.15 -2.92
N PRO A 140 -6.13 -16.88 -3.23
CA PRO A 140 -7.46 -16.45 -2.82
C PRO A 140 -7.54 -16.38 -1.29
N ILE A 141 -8.13 -15.29 -0.79
CA ILE A 141 -8.44 -15.15 0.63
C ILE A 141 -9.57 -16.13 0.94
N CYS A 142 -9.36 -17.05 1.89
CA CYS A 142 -10.39 -18.01 2.26
C CYS A 142 -11.62 -17.28 2.84
N PRO A 143 -12.85 -17.58 2.36
CA PRO A 143 -14.06 -17.05 2.95
C PRO A 143 -14.14 -17.45 4.42
N ARG A 144 -14.53 -16.50 5.25
CA ARG A 144 -14.52 -16.67 6.70
C ARG A 144 -15.89 -17.05 7.21
N GLU A 145 -15.93 -17.94 8.20
CA GLU A 145 -17.15 -18.23 8.94
C GLU A 145 -17.53 -17.03 9.82
N ALA A 146 -18.80 -16.62 9.79
CA ALA A 146 -19.28 -15.39 10.41
C ALA A 146 -19.07 -15.29 11.94
N LEU A 147 -18.78 -16.41 12.62
CA LEU A 147 -18.62 -16.50 14.07
C LEU A 147 -17.17 -16.55 14.56
N GLU A 148 -16.19 -16.69 13.67
CA GLU A 148 -14.78 -16.74 14.10
C GLU A 148 -14.31 -15.36 14.57
N LEU A 149 -13.26 -15.27 15.42
CA LEU A 149 -12.57 -14.01 15.77
C LEU A 149 -11.31 -13.76 14.92
N ARG A 150 -11.11 -12.52 14.45
CA ARG A 150 -10.12 -12.18 13.41
C ARG A 150 -8.78 -12.10 14.08
N ILE A 151 -7.87 -13.00 13.74
CA ILE A 151 -6.47 -12.91 14.16
C ILE A 151 -5.80 -11.83 13.30
N PRO A 152 -5.28 -10.75 13.88
CA PRO A 152 -4.53 -9.76 13.12
C PRO A 152 -3.27 -10.39 12.53
N HIS A 153 -3.05 -10.16 11.24
CA HIS A 153 -1.80 -10.54 10.58
C HIS A 153 -0.81 -9.36 10.59
N PRO A 154 0.51 -9.58 10.79
CA PRO A 154 1.47 -8.48 10.96
C PRO A 154 1.55 -7.47 9.81
N LEU A 155 1.20 -7.86 8.57
CA LEU A 155 1.30 -7.00 7.39
C LEU A 155 -0.07 -6.56 6.84
N THR A 156 -1.07 -7.42 6.91
CA THR A 156 -2.43 -7.18 6.39
C THR A 156 -3.41 -6.70 7.46
N GLY A 157 -2.98 -6.71 8.72
CA GLY A 157 -3.79 -6.33 9.87
C GLY A 157 -5.06 -7.16 9.95
N VAL A 158 -6.19 -6.49 9.96
CA VAL A 158 -7.52 -7.13 10.07
C VAL A 158 -8.26 -7.22 8.74
N SER A 159 -7.72 -6.63 7.67
CA SER A 159 -8.34 -6.66 6.33
C SER A 159 -7.31 -6.77 5.19
N PRO A 160 -6.78 -7.97 4.91
CA PRO A 160 -6.17 -8.31 3.61
C PRO A 160 -7.05 -7.91 2.41
N GLU A 161 -8.38 -7.88 2.55
CA GLU A 161 -9.30 -7.50 1.47
C GLU A 161 -9.08 -6.03 1.06
N SER A 162 -8.92 -5.11 2.02
CA SER A 162 -8.64 -3.70 1.75
C SER A 162 -7.33 -3.51 0.97
N GLN A 163 -6.29 -4.29 1.31
CA GLN A 163 -4.99 -4.26 0.66
C GLN A 163 -5.02 -4.91 -0.73
N LEU A 164 -5.77 -6.01 -0.89
CA LEU A 164 -5.99 -6.63 -2.19
C LEU A 164 -6.67 -5.65 -3.16
N LEU A 165 -7.74 -4.98 -2.71
CA LEU A 165 -8.43 -3.97 -3.51
C LEU A 165 -7.50 -2.79 -3.83
N LEU A 166 -6.71 -2.30 -2.87
CA LEU A 166 -5.73 -1.24 -3.13
C LEU A 166 -4.70 -1.69 -4.18
N GLY A 167 -4.19 -2.92 -4.12
CA GLY A 167 -3.27 -3.44 -5.13
C GLY A 167 -3.90 -3.52 -6.52
N MET A 168 -5.17 -3.95 -6.61
CA MET A 168 -5.91 -3.96 -7.88
C MET A 168 -6.07 -2.54 -8.46
N VAL A 169 -6.39 -1.56 -7.60
CA VAL A 169 -6.42 -0.15 -7.99
C VAL A 169 -5.04 0.32 -8.44
N GLY A 170 -3.98 0.04 -7.68
CA GLY A 170 -2.61 0.42 -7.99
C GLY A 170 -2.16 -0.06 -9.37
N ARG A 171 -2.46 -1.32 -9.71
CA ARG A 171 -2.19 -1.88 -11.05
C ARG A 171 -2.96 -1.18 -12.15
N LEU A 172 -4.24 -0.89 -11.92
CA LEU A 172 -5.09 -0.19 -12.87
C LEU A 172 -4.55 1.23 -13.14
N VAL A 173 -4.24 1.97 -12.08
CA VAL A 173 -3.67 3.33 -12.14
C VAL A 173 -2.32 3.32 -12.85
N LEU A 174 -1.41 2.43 -12.45
CA LEU A 174 -0.08 2.34 -13.08
C LEU A 174 -0.17 2.03 -14.58
N SER A 175 -1.07 1.12 -14.97
CA SER A 175 -1.32 0.78 -16.37
C SER A 175 -1.87 2.00 -17.13
N GLN A 176 -2.86 2.68 -16.58
CA GLN A 176 -3.50 3.84 -17.21
C GLN A 176 -2.50 4.99 -17.39
N ARG A 177 -1.73 5.34 -16.36
CA ARG A 177 -0.74 6.43 -16.42
C ARG A 177 0.37 6.13 -17.43
N ARG A 178 0.86 4.89 -17.50
CA ARG A 178 1.85 4.48 -18.53
C ARG A 178 1.29 4.65 -19.93
N MET A 179 0.06 4.19 -20.17
CA MET A 179 -0.58 4.36 -21.47
C MET A 179 -0.75 5.83 -21.83
N ALA A 180 -1.15 6.68 -20.88
CA ALA A 180 -1.30 8.11 -21.09
C ALA A 180 0.04 8.80 -21.43
N LEU A 181 1.14 8.41 -20.77
CA LEU A 181 2.47 8.98 -21.00
C LEU A 181 3.15 8.50 -22.30
N GLN A 182 2.77 7.34 -22.83
CA GLN A 182 3.34 6.77 -24.07
C GLN A 182 2.67 7.28 -25.35
N GLN A 183 1.52 7.96 -25.28
CA GLN A 183 0.84 8.46 -26.47
C GLN A 183 1.56 9.71 -27.04
N PRO A 184 1.92 9.72 -28.34
CA PRO A 184 2.58 10.87 -28.96
C PRO A 184 1.63 12.08 -29.02
N ALA A 185 2.17 13.27 -28.71
CA ALA A 185 1.44 14.55 -28.64
C ALA A 185 0.75 14.99 -29.95
N THR A 186 0.97 14.29 -31.06
CA THR A 186 0.45 14.61 -32.40
C THR A 186 -1.00 14.19 -32.63
N THR A 187 -1.63 13.43 -31.73
CA THR A 187 -3.07 13.08 -31.82
C THR A 187 -3.90 14.05 -30.97
N ALA A 188 -3.67 15.36 -31.11
CA ALA A 188 -4.40 16.42 -30.40
C ALA A 188 -5.88 16.59 -30.83
N GLY A 189 -6.50 15.55 -31.39
CA GLY A 189 -7.84 15.61 -31.99
C GLY A 189 -8.77 14.43 -31.69
N LEU A 190 -8.35 13.41 -30.95
CA LEU A 190 -9.23 12.32 -30.54
C LEU A 190 -8.92 11.98 -29.10
N LEU A 191 -9.84 12.29 -28.19
CA LEU A 191 -10.00 11.66 -26.88
C LEU A 191 -10.22 10.15 -27.09
N PRO A 192 -9.34 9.24 -26.64
CA PRO A 192 -9.67 7.82 -26.70
C PRO A 192 -9.39 7.07 -25.38
N CYS A 193 -9.09 7.74 -24.26
CA CYS A 193 -8.88 7.08 -22.97
C CYS A 193 -9.87 7.48 -21.86
N THR A 194 -10.65 8.55 -22.04
CA THR A 194 -11.65 9.01 -21.06
C THR A 194 -13.08 8.55 -21.36
N LEU A 195 -13.30 7.83 -22.47
CA LEU A 195 -14.63 7.43 -22.95
C LEU A 195 -14.85 5.91 -23.07
N SER A 196 -13.84 5.08 -22.74
CA SER A 196 -14.16 3.68 -22.46
C SER A 196 -14.94 3.66 -21.16
N ASP A 197 -16.19 3.20 -21.24
CA ASP A 197 -17.06 2.97 -20.09
C ASP A 197 -16.49 1.78 -19.31
N ASP A 198 -15.33 1.99 -18.70
CA ASP A 198 -14.48 0.96 -18.14
C ASP A 198 -15.19 0.43 -16.89
N VAL A 199 -15.79 -0.75 -17.05
CA VAL A 199 -16.56 -1.46 -16.01
C VAL A 199 -15.69 -1.70 -14.77
N ARG A 200 -14.38 -1.89 -14.96
CA ARG A 200 -13.41 -2.26 -13.92
C ARG A 200 -13.23 -1.19 -12.82
N PRO A 201 -12.94 0.10 -13.10
CA PRO A 201 -12.93 1.16 -12.10
C PRO A 201 -14.22 1.24 -11.27
N ARG A 202 -15.40 1.14 -11.91
CA ARG A 202 -16.71 1.17 -11.23
C ARG A 202 -16.91 -0.04 -10.32
N GLU A 203 -16.49 -1.22 -10.78
CA GLU A 203 -16.54 -2.45 -9.99
C GLU A 203 -15.64 -2.36 -8.74
N LEU A 204 -14.41 -1.85 -8.90
CA LEU A 204 -13.48 -1.65 -7.79
C LEU A 204 -13.98 -0.58 -6.80
N GLU A 205 -14.54 0.52 -7.30
CA GLU A 205 -15.19 1.54 -6.47
C GLU A 205 -16.32 0.91 -5.64
N SER A 206 -17.21 0.15 -6.26
CA SER A 206 -18.32 -0.52 -5.58
C SER A 206 -17.82 -1.49 -4.52
N GLN A 207 -16.78 -2.29 -4.81
CA GLN A 207 -16.17 -3.21 -3.85
C GLN A 207 -15.52 -2.46 -2.68
N LEU A 208 -14.82 -1.36 -2.93
CA LEU A 208 -14.21 -0.54 -1.86
C LEU A 208 -15.27 0.13 -0.98
N ILE A 209 -16.37 0.62 -1.56
CA ILE A 209 -17.47 1.24 -0.79
C ILE A 209 -18.24 0.20 0.03
N SER A 210 -18.49 -0.98 -0.53
CA SER A 210 -19.23 -2.06 0.14
C SER A 210 -18.38 -2.91 1.09
N LEU A 211 -17.05 -2.76 1.10
CA LEU A 211 -16.17 -3.52 1.98
C LEU A 211 -16.49 -3.22 3.46
N GLU A 212 -16.98 -4.23 4.17
CA GLU A 212 -17.22 -4.18 5.61
C GLU A 212 -15.95 -4.53 6.40
N LEU A 213 -15.48 -3.61 7.23
CA LEU A 213 -14.36 -3.86 8.13
C LEU A 213 -14.86 -4.55 9.42
N PRO A 214 -14.05 -5.43 10.03
CA PRO A 214 -14.45 -6.11 11.25
C PRO A 214 -14.63 -5.12 12.40
N ARG A 215 -15.67 -5.35 13.21
CA ARG A 215 -15.91 -4.59 14.43
C ARG A 215 -14.83 -4.90 15.47
N PRO A 216 -14.50 -3.99 16.41
CA PRO A 216 -13.46 -4.22 17.41
C PRO A 216 -13.64 -5.51 18.23
N ASN A 217 -14.88 -5.88 18.55
CA ASN A 217 -15.18 -7.11 19.30
C ASN A 217 -15.06 -8.41 18.48
N MET A 218 -14.87 -8.30 17.17
CA MET A 218 -14.67 -9.43 16.25
C MET A 218 -13.19 -9.64 15.90
N VAL A 219 -12.29 -8.89 16.55
CA VAL A 219 -10.84 -8.95 16.36
C VAL A 219 -10.19 -9.44 17.65
N LEU A 220 -9.29 -10.41 17.54
CA LEU A 220 -8.47 -10.84 18.67
C LEU A 220 -7.45 -9.76 18.99
N ASP A 221 -7.24 -9.51 20.28
CA ASP A 221 -6.19 -8.61 20.75
C ASP A 221 -4.83 -9.09 20.22
N PRO A 222 -4.04 -8.24 19.55
CA PRO A 222 -2.70 -8.61 19.09
C PRO A 222 -1.71 -8.91 20.22
N GLU A 223 -2.05 -8.62 21.48
CA GLU A 223 -1.15 -8.73 22.65
C GLU A 223 0.12 -7.87 22.52
N ASP A 224 0.06 -6.81 21.69
CA ASP A 224 1.11 -5.82 21.52
C ASP A 224 0.81 -4.59 22.41
N PRO A 225 1.70 -4.24 23.36
CA PRO A 225 1.48 -3.10 24.26
C PRO A 225 1.38 -1.75 23.54
N HIS A 226 1.84 -1.66 22.29
CA HIS A 226 1.86 -0.41 21.53
C HIS A 226 0.82 -0.36 20.42
N THR A 227 0.23 -1.49 20.01
CA THR A 227 -0.70 -1.58 18.88
C THR A 227 -2.07 -2.03 19.34
N SER A 228 -3.03 -1.11 19.33
CA SER A 228 -4.40 -1.43 19.70
C SER A 228 -5.20 -2.08 18.56
N VAL A 229 -6.29 -2.77 18.88
CA VAL A 229 -7.27 -3.24 17.88
C VAL A 229 -7.83 -2.06 17.05
N HIS A 230 -7.99 -0.88 17.66
CA HIS A 230 -8.45 0.31 16.93
C HIS A 230 -7.41 0.78 15.92
N ASP A 231 -6.12 0.73 16.23
CA ASP A 231 -5.05 1.08 15.29
C ASP A 231 -5.11 0.18 14.04
N LEU A 232 -5.39 -1.11 14.24
CA LEU A 232 -5.53 -2.11 13.17
C LEU A 232 -6.77 -1.88 12.30
N ILE A 233 -7.87 -1.43 12.89
CA ILE A 233 -9.09 -1.07 12.12
C ILE A 233 -8.87 0.24 11.36
N ASN A 234 -8.22 1.22 11.97
CA ASN A 234 -7.88 2.50 11.35
C ASN A 234 -6.94 2.33 10.16
N ILE A 235 -5.92 1.46 10.26
CA ILE A 235 -5.03 1.20 9.12
C ILE A 235 -5.78 0.51 7.98
N ALA A 236 -6.65 -0.47 8.27
CA ALA A 236 -7.50 -1.11 7.25
C ALA A 236 -8.44 -0.09 6.56
N GLN A 237 -8.99 0.84 7.35
CA GLN A 237 -9.78 1.95 6.83
C GLN A 237 -8.96 2.87 5.92
N ALA A 238 -7.73 3.19 6.30
CA ALA A 238 -6.84 4.03 5.50
C ALA A 238 -6.47 3.36 4.16
N TYR A 239 -6.24 2.04 4.14
CA TYR A 239 -6.05 1.26 2.91
C TYR A 239 -7.27 1.36 1.97
N ARG A 240 -8.48 1.16 2.51
CA ARG A 240 -9.74 1.30 1.77
C ARG A 240 -9.90 2.70 1.17
N LEU A 241 -9.68 3.75 1.98
CA LEU A 241 -9.81 5.14 1.55
C LEU A 241 -8.75 5.54 0.52
N CYS A 242 -7.50 5.09 0.66
CA CYS A 242 -6.44 5.32 -0.32
C CYS A 242 -6.77 4.68 -1.68
N GLY A 243 -7.45 3.53 -1.70
CA GLY A 243 -7.93 2.92 -2.93
C GLY A 243 -8.93 3.82 -3.66
N LEU A 244 -9.87 4.42 -2.92
CA LEU A 244 -10.82 5.38 -3.47
C LEU A 244 -10.13 6.67 -3.94
N LEU A 245 -9.18 7.19 -3.16
CA LEU A 245 -8.42 8.39 -3.50
C LEU A 245 -7.72 8.23 -4.86
N LEU A 246 -7.00 7.11 -5.06
CA LEU A 246 -6.31 6.81 -6.31
C LEU A 246 -7.26 6.62 -7.49
N LEU A 247 -8.39 5.92 -7.28
CA LEU A 247 -9.41 5.75 -8.32
C LEU A 247 -9.98 7.10 -8.76
N TYR A 248 -10.33 7.95 -7.80
CA TYR A 248 -10.93 9.25 -8.08
C TYR A 248 -9.97 10.24 -8.71
N HIS A 249 -8.69 10.20 -8.34
CA HIS A 249 -7.64 10.95 -9.03
C HIS A 249 -7.53 10.53 -10.50
N THR A 250 -7.49 9.21 -10.76
CA THR A 250 -7.18 8.68 -12.10
C THR A 250 -8.40 8.65 -13.02
N TYR A 251 -9.60 8.48 -12.45
CA TYR A 251 -10.88 8.34 -13.13
C TYR A 251 -11.88 9.36 -12.56
N PRO A 252 -11.73 10.67 -12.88
CA PRO A 252 -12.56 11.73 -12.31
C PRO A 252 -14.05 11.62 -12.68
N ASN A 253 -14.37 10.92 -13.76
CA ASN A 253 -15.75 10.63 -14.17
C ASN A 253 -16.55 9.86 -13.09
N LEU A 254 -15.89 9.04 -12.27
CA LEU A 254 -16.54 8.36 -11.13
C LEU A 254 -17.10 9.37 -10.12
N LEU A 255 -16.33 10.43 -9.83
CA LEU A 255 -16.78 11.51 -8.94
C LEU A 255 -17.87 12.36 -9.59
N GLU A 256 -17.71 12.72 -10.87
CA GLU A 256 -18.68 13.56 -11.57
C GLU A 256 -20.08 12.95 -11.58
N VAL A 257 -20.18 11.64 -11.83
CA VAL A 257 -21.46 10.92 -11.79
C VAL A 257 -22.08 10.95 -10.39
N LYS A 258 -21.28 10.76 -9.34
CA LYS A 258 -21.77 10.84 -7.95
C LYS A 258 -22.24 12.25 -7.60
N MET A 259 -21.44 13.26 -7.93
CA MET A 259 -21.78 14.67 -7.66
C MET A 259 -23.04 15.10 -8.43
N ALA A 260 -23.20 14.67 -9.67
CA ALA A 260 -24.39 14.95 -10.48
C ALA A 260 -25.67 14.31 -9.90
N ASN A 261 -25.57 13.12 -9.32
CA ASN A 261 -26.72 12.44 -8.70
C ASN A 261 -27.18 13.11 -7.40
N HIS A 262 -26.31 13.83 -6.68
CA HIS A 262 -26.66 14.56 -5.47
C HIS A 262 -27.17 15.99 -5.75
N ALA A 263 -26.80 16.59 -6.89
CA ALA A 263 -27.25 17.92 -7.30
C ALA A 263 -28.65 17.86 -7.95
N SER A 264 -29.70 17.82 -7.13
CA SER A 264 -31.08 17.96 -7.60
C SER A 264 -31.30 19.35 -8.23
N HIS A 265 -31.66 19.40 -9.53
CA HIS A 265 -32.18 20.56 -10.26
C HIS A 265 -31.44 21.91 -10.10
N GLY A 266 -30.33 22.10 -10.82
CA GLY A 266 -29.73 23.44 -10.95
C GLY A 266 -28.65 23.57 -12.02
N MET A 267 -29.01 24.21 -13.14
CA MET A 267 -28.16 24.85 -14.16
C MET A 267 -26.74 24.27 -14.41
N ARG A 268 -26.60 23.50 -15.50
CA ARG A 268 -25.33 23.06 -16.11
C ARG A 268 -24.42 24.26 -16.40
N THR A 269 -23.51 24.59 -15.49
CA THR A 269 -22.48 25.61 -15.71
C THR A 269 -21.09 25.10 -15.40
N SER A 270 -20.30 24.97 -16.47
CA SER A 270 -18.83 24.94 -16.59
C SER A 270 -18.06 23.72 -16.07
N PHE A 271 -17.32 23.07 -16.99
CA PHE A 271 -16.26 22.09 -16.71
C PHE A 271 -15.24 22.60 -15.66
N ALA A 272 -14.90 23.90 -15.70
CA ALA A 272 -13.96 24.51 -14.76
C ALA A 272 -14.45 24.48 -13.29
N ARG A 273 -15.76 24.56 -13.06
CA ARG A 273 -16.34 24.45 -11.71
C ARG A 273 -16.25 23.02 -11.19
N ASN A 274 -16.49 22.02 -12.05
CA ASN A 274 -16.38 20.61 -11.69
C ASN A 274 -14.95 20.18 -11.35
N HIS A 275 -13.94 20.68 -12.07
CA HIS A 275 -12.54 20.38 -11.76
C HIS A 275 -12.11 20.94 -10.39
N LYS A 276 -12.56 22.15 -10.05
CA LYS A 276 -12.27 22.75 -8.74
C LYS A 276 -12.91 21.94 -7.60
N THR A 277 -14.17 21.55 -7.75
CA THR A 277 -14.88 20.75 -6.74
C THR A 277 -14.30 19.34 -6.59
N ASN A 278 -13.86 18.71 -7.69
CA ASN A 278 -13.21 17.40 -7.64
C ASN A 278 -11.86 17.47 -6.88
N SER A 279 -11.05 18.48 -7.16
CA SER A 279 -9.77 18.65 -6.46
C SER A 279 -9.96 18.99 -4.98
N GLU A 280 -10.91 19.85 -4.63
CA GLU A 280 -11.28 20.13 -3.23
C GLU A 280 -11.72 18.85 -2.50
N PHE A 281 -12.48 17.98 -3.17
CA PHE A 281 -12.86 16.67 -2.63
C PHE A 281 -11.65 15.76 -2.42
N LEU A 282 -10.74 15.66 -3.38
CA LEU A 282 -9.53 14.82 -3.26
C LEU A 282 -8.63 15.29 -2.12
N VAL A 283 -8.40 16.60 -1.98
CA VAL A 283 -7.64 17.17 -0.85
C VAL A 283 -8.33 16.85 0.47
N SER A 284 -9.65 17.01 0.53
CA SER A 284 -10.42 16.71 1.75
C SER A 284 -10.35 15.22 2.11
N LEU A 285 -10.50 14.33 1.12
CA LEU A 285 -10.38 12.89 1.32
C LEU A 285 -8.98 12.51 1.80
N ALA A 286 -7.94 13.08 1.21
CA ALA A 286 -6.55 12.88 1.63
C ALA A 286 -6.30 13.33 3.09
N ILE A 287 -6.81 14.50 3.47
CA ILE A 287 -6.76 14.99 4.86
C ILE A 287 -7.54 14.07 5.79
N HIS A 288 -8.71 13.58 5.39
CA HIS A 288 -9.49 12.64 6.18
C HIS A 288 -8.73 11.32 6.40
N VAL A 289 -8.11 10.75 5.36
CA VAL A 289 -7.26 9.55 5.52
C VAL A 289 -6.14 9.83 6.52
N LEU A 290 -5.50 10.99 6.44
CA LEU A 290 -4.43 11.38 7.36
C LEU A 290 -4.95 11.52 8.80
N GLN A 291 -6.14 12.07 9.00
CA GLN A 291 -6.79 12.16 10.32
C GLN A 291 -7.12 10.78 10.89
N VAL A 292 -7.52 9.81 10.05
CA VAL A 292 -7.69 8.41 10.47
C VAL A 292 -6.37 7.84 10.97
N LEU A 293 -5.27 8.09 10.26
CA LEU A 293 -3.94 7.63 10.69
C LEU A 293 -3.47 8.34 11.98
N GLU A 294 -3.79 9.63 12.17
CA GLU A 294 -3.44 10.40 13.39
C GLU A 294 -4.17 9.93 14.66
N GLN A 295 -5.25 9.14 14.53
CA GLN A 295 -5.89 8.49 15.68
C GLN A 295 -5.04 7.34 16.25
N ASN A 296 -4.13 6.77 15.47
CA ASN A 296 -3.27 5.68 15.93
C ASN A 296 -2.21 6.18 16.91
N SER A 297 -1.82 5.32 17.84
CA SER A 297 -0.70 5.61 18.74
C SER A 297 0.58 5.94 17.94
N LYS A 298 1.33 6.97 18.38
CA LYS A 298 2.62 7.33 17.77
C LYS A 298 3.67 6.20 17.84
N SER A 299 3.48 5.24 18.75
CA SER A 299 4.33 4.06 18.91
C SER A 299 3.74 2.79 18.27
N SER A 300 2.58 2.86 17.62
CA SER A 300 1.88 1.71 17.03
C SER A 300 2.76 0.94 16.04
N GLY A 301 2.71 -0.39 16.07
CA GLY A 301 3.39 -1.25 15.11
C GLY A 301 2.91 -1.03 13.67
N THR A 302 1.69 -0.50 13.48
CA THR A 302 1.13 -0.17 12.16
C THR A 302 1.97 0.82 11.35
N ARG A 303 2.85 1.59 11.99
CA ARG A 303 3.79 2.51 11.32
C ARG A 303 4.56 1.87 10.17
N THR A 304 5.00 0.62 10.31
CA THR A 304 5.82 -0.06 9.28
C THR A 304 5.05 -0.40 8.00
N ILE A 305 3.72 -0.25 8.00
CA ILE A 305 2.86 -0.50 6.85
C ILE A 305 2.11 0.77 6.40
N GLU A 306 2.55 1.96 6.82
CA GLU A 306 1.93 3.23 6.45
C GLU A 306 2.57 3.92 5.24
N ALA A 307 3.81 3.57 4.87
CA ALA A 307 4.61 4.34 3.92
C ALA A 307 3.91 4.58 2.57
N ILE A 308 3.28 3.54 2.00
CA ILE A 308 2.51 3.65 0.75
C ILE A 308 1.27 4.54 0.90
N LEU A 309 0.59 4.48 2.05
CA LEU A 309 -0.57 5.33 2.33
C LEU A 309 -0.17 6.80 2.38
N LEU A 310 0.95 7.11 3.06
CA LEU A 310 1.49 8.46 3.12
C LEU A 310 1.88 8.99 1.74
N LEU A 311 2.49 8.14 0.89
CA LEU A 311 2.80 8.51 -0.50
C LEU A 311 1.52 8.83 -1.28
N ILE A 312 0.50 7.99 -1.18
CA ILE A 312 -0.80 8.19 -1.84
C ILE A 312 -1.46 9.50 -1.39
N ILE A 313 -1.55 9.72 -0.07
CA ILE A 313 -2.11 10.95 0.53
C ILE A 313 -1.36 12.19 0.01
N SER A 314 -0.02 12.12 -0.04
CA SER A 314 0.82 13.23 -0.48
C SER A 314 0.54 13.68 -1.91
N GLY A 315 0.04 12.77 -2.75
CA GLY A 315 -0.33 13.03 -4.14
C GLY A 315 -1.46 14.03 -4.35
N GLU A 316 -2.21 14.38 -3.30
CA GLU A 316 -3.33 15.33 -3.40
C GLU A 316 -3.09 16.63 -2.61
N LEU A 317 -1.99 16.73 -1.85
CA LEU A 317 -1.72 17.87 -0.97
C LEU A 317 -1.05 19.02 -1.73
N SER A 318 -1.77 19.67 -2.66
CA SER A 318 -1.27 20.84 -3.43
C SER A 318 -1.53 22.17 -2.71
N GLN A 319 -0.52 23.05 -2.58
CA GLN A 319 -0.66 24.37 -1.95
C GLN A 319 -1.28 25.42 -2.87
N ASN A 320 -1.17 25.26 -4.19
CA ASN A 320 -1.59 26.27 -5.17
C ASN A 320 -3.12 26.47 -5.28
N MET A 321 -3.91 25.65 -4.59
CA MET A 321 -5.37 25.82 -4.53
C MET A 321 -5.81 26.89 -3.51
N ILE A 322 -4.90 27.38 -2.67
CA ILE A 322 -5.14 28.51 -1.77
C ILE A 322 -4.71 29.78 -2.52
N ASN A 323 -5.66 30.47 -3.16
CA ASN A 323 -5.41 31.72 -3.89
C ASN A 323 -4.62 32.75 -3.05
N PRO A 324 -3.70 33.53 -3.65
CA PRO A 324 -2.94 34.61 -2.98
C PRO A 324 -3.78 35.87 -2.67
N CYS A 325 -5.10 35.82 -2.87
CA CYS A 325 -5.99 36.95 -2.63
C CYS A 325 -6.74 36.75 -1.30
N GLY A 326 -6.04 37.01 -0.20
CA GLY A 326 -6.59 37.62 1.03
C GLY A 326 -7.74 36.95 1.82
N SER A 327 -8.27 35.81 1.40
CA SER A 327 -9.20 35.03 2.22
C SER A 327 -8.82 33.56 2.13
N GLU A 328 -8.46 32.97 3.26
CA GLU A 328 -8.43 31.51 3.44
C GLU A 328 -9.84 30.99 3.15
N SER A 329 -10.16 30.74 1.88
CA SER A 329 -11.40 30.12 1.49
C SER A 329 -11.32 28.67 1.97
N GLU A 330 -11.93 28.42 3.11
CA GLU A 330 -12.02 27.13 3.78
C GLU A 330 -12.48 26.06 2.79
N ILE A 331 -11.69 24.98 2.64
CA ILE A 331 -12.03 23.84 1.78
C ILE A 331 -13.23 23.10 2.39
N GLN A 332 -14.46 23.55 2.12
CA GLN A 332 -15.68 23.02 2.71
C GLN A 332 -16.24 21.89 1.84
N CYS A 333 -15.60 20.72 1.88
CA CYS A 333 -16.15 19.50 1.29
C CYS A 333 -16.54 18.52 2.40
N ASP A 334 -17.84 18.33 2.60
CA ASP A 334 -18.35 17.36 3.58
C ASP A 334 -18.32 15.94 3.00
N ILE A 335 -17.21 15.23 3.25
CA ILE A 335 -17.02 13.84 2.83
C ILE A 335 -18.14 12.94 3.36
N CYS A 336 -18.69 13.26 4.54
CA CYS A 336 -19.76 12.48 5.18
C CYS A 336 -21.01 12.42 4.30
N SER A 337 -21.34 13.55 3.65
CA SER A 337 -22.47 13.64 2.73
C SER A 337 -22.25 12.86 1.42
N GLN A 338 -21.00 12.76 0.96
CA GLN A 338 -20.67 12.18 -0.35
C GLN A 338 -20.33 10.68 -0.28
N LEU A 339 -19.78 10.23 0.85
CA LEU A 339 -19.46 8.83 1.17
C LEU A 339 -20.14 8.40 2.50
N PRO A 340 -21.49 8.41 2.58
CA PRO A 340 -22.21 8.12 3.82
C PRO A 340 -21.98 6.70 4.33
N ALA A 341 -21.86 5.72 3.42
CA ALA A 341 -21.59 4.31 3.74
C ALA A 341 -20.24 4.09 4.44
N ILE A 342 -19.28 4.99 4.22
CA ILE A 342 -17.94 4.89 4.78
C ILE A 342 -17.84 5.63 6.12
N THR A 343 -18.63 6.69 6.26
CA THR A 343 -18.57 7.61 7.40
C THR A 343 -19.43 7.15 8.59
N GLN A 344 -20.51 6.40 8.36
CA GLN A 344 -21.36 5.84 9.43
C GLN A 344 -20.61 4.92 10.41
N CYS A 345 -19.43 4.40 10.06
CA CYS A 345 -18.59 3.60 10.95
C CYS A 345 -17.77 4.41 11.96
N GLN A 346 -17.65 5.73 11.80
CA GLN A 346 -16.90 6.60 12.70
C GLN A 346 -17.85 7.58 13.41
N LYS A 347 -17.91 7.51 14.75
CA LYS A 347 -18.50 8.58 15.56
C LYS A 347 -17.57 9.80 15.46
N LEU A 348 -17.74 10.59 14.40
CA LEU A 348 -17.06 11.87 14.26
C LEU A 348 -17.51 12.76 15.41
N SER A 349 -16.57 13.14 16.25
CA SER A 349 -16.81 14.11 17.32
C SER A 349 -16.88 15.49 16.66
N ASP A 350 -17.96 16.23 16.89
CA ASP A 350 -18.30 17.51 16.26
C ASP A 350 -17.28 18.67 16.43
N SER A 351 -16.07 18.41 16.95
CA SER A 351 -14.98 19.37 17.06
C SER A 351 -13.83 19.02 16.11
N HIS A 352 -14.06 19.08 14.81
CA HIS A 352 -13.01 18.91 13.81
C HIS A 352 -12.13 20.16 13.73
N HIS A 353 -10.96 20.14 14.36
CA HIS A 353 -9.86 20.99 13.93
C HIS A 353 -9.53 20.64 12.47
N ARG A 354 -9.83 21.56 11.56
CA ARG A 354 -9.62 21.36 10.11
C ARG A 354 -8.14 21.57 9.82
N LEU A 355 -7.44 20.49 9.48
CA LEU A 355 -6.03 20.55 9.12
C LEU A 355 -5.88 21.32 7.81
N THR A 356 -4.97 22.28 7.78
CA THR A 356 -4.52 22.93 6.56
C THR A 356 -3.62 22.00 5.75
N VAL A 357 -3.46 22.27 4.44
CA VAL A 357 -2.53 21.50 3.58
C VAL A 357 -1.10 21.54 4.12
N THR A 358 -0.67 22.68 4.67
CA THR A 358 0.68 22.85 5.23
C THR A 358 0.88 22.00 6.49
N GLU A 359 -0.11 21.94 7.38
CA GLU A 359 -0.08 21.04 8.55
C GLU A 359 -0.10 19.57 8.11
N ALA A 360 -0.94 19.21 7.14
CA ALA A 360 -0.99 17.86 6.59
C ALA A 360 0.35 17.42 6.00
N ARG A 361 1.00 18.27 5.20
CA ARG A 361 2.36 18.02 4.67
C ARG A 361 3.37 17.81 5.80
N SER A 362 3.30 18.63 6.86
CA SER A 362 4.20 18.51 8.02
C SER A 362 4.00 17.18 8.77
N ILE A 363 2.76 16.74 8.94
CA ILE A 363 2.42 15.44 9.55
C ILE A 363 2.98 14.29 8.70
N VAL A 364 2.79 14.34 7.38
CA VAL A 364 3.31 13.33 6.45
C VAL A 364 4.83 13.18 6.60
N ILE A 365 5.58 14.29 6.58
CA ILE A 365 7.05 14.27 6.73
C ILE A 365 7.45 13.70 8.08
N ALA A 366 6.79 14.14 9.17
CA ALA A 366 7.06 13.63 10.51
C ALA A 366 6.75 12.13 10.65
N ARG A 367 5.80 11.59 9.90
CA ARG A 367 5.51 10.15 9.86
C ARG A 367 6.55 9.38 9.08
N PHE A 368 6.98 9.85 7.90
CA PHE A 368 8.10 9.24 7.18
C PHE A 368 9.37 9.18 8.03
N GLU A 369 9.67 10.23 8.80
CA GLU A 369 10.82 10.24 9.72
C GLU A 369 10.69 9.21 10.84
N ARG A 370 9.50 9.03 11.39
CA ARG A 370 9.21 7.97 12.37
C ARG A 370 9.37 6.57 11.77
N ILE A 371 8.93 6.36 10.54
CA ILE A 371 9.11 5.09 9.83
C ILE A 371 10.60 4.84 9.58
N GLN A 372 11.33 5.85 9.10
CA GLN A 372 12.76 5.76 8.82
C GLN A 372 13.60 5.47 10.07
N ALA A 373 13.18 5.94 11.24
CA ALA A 373 13.83 5.62 12.52
C ALA A 373 13.74 4.12 12.88
N ILE A 374 12.73 3.41 12.36
CA ILE A 374 12.53 1.97 12.56
C ILE A 374 13.16 1.18 11.39
N LEU A 375 12.94 1.66 10.17
CA LEU A 375 13.34 1.04 8.90
C LEU A 375 14.27 2.01 8.15
N PRO A 376 15.58 2.04 8.46
CA PRO A 376 16.53 3.02 7.90
C PRO A 376 16.92 2.75 6.42
N PHE A 377 16.09 2.00 5.69
CA PHE A 377 16.37 1.53 4.34
C PHE A 377 16.24 2.63 3.28
N SER A 378 16.93 2.43 2.16
CA SER A 378 16.91 3.34 1.02
C SER A 378 15.51 3.51 0.44
N THR A 379 14.69 2.45 0.46
CA THR A 379 13.29 2.47 0.01
C THR A 379 12.48 3.60 0.63
N ILE A 380 12.47 3.71 1.97
CA ILE A 380 11.73 4.75 2.69
C ILE A 380 12.25 6.15 2.35
N ARG A 381 13.58 6.29 2.20
CA ARG A 381 14.21 7.55 1.78
C ARG A 381 13.81 7.97 0.37
N HIS A 382 13.70 7.02 -0.56
CA HIS A 382 13.26 7.28 -1.93
C HIS A 382 11.78 7.64 -1.98
N MET A 383 10.92 6.98 -1.19
CA MET A 383 9.51 7.36 -1.05
C MET A 383 9.35 8.78 -0.52
N LYS A 384 10.09 9.15 0.53
CA LYS A 384 10.11 10.53 1.06
C LYS A 384 10.60 11.53 0.00
N SER A 385 11.62 11.18 -0.77
CA SER A 385 12.14 12.04 -1.85
C SER A 385 11.12 12.24 -2.97
N LEU A 386 10.40 11.19 -3.35
CA LEU A 386 9.31 11.24 -4.32
C LEU A 386 8.17 12.16 -3.87
N VAL A 387 7.81 12.12 -2.58
CA VAL A 387 6.83 13.05 -1.99
C VAL A 387 7.30 14.50 -2.13
N LEU A 388 8.54 14.80 -1.74
CA LEU A 388 9.10 16.15 -1.82
C LEU A 388 9.19 16.66 -3.26
N GLU A 389 9.57 15.80 -4.20
CA GLU A 389 9.63 16.15 -5.62
C GLU A 389 8.24 16.40 -6.21
N THR A 390 7.26 15.58 -5.84
CA THR A 390 5.85 15.76 -6.23
C THR A 390 5.35 17.13 -5.76
N TRP A 391 5.54 17.48 -4.49
CA TRP A 391 5.14 18.80 -3.97
C TRP A 391 5.88 19.94 -4.65
N ARG A 392 7.19 19.81 -4.89
CA ARG A 392 7.99 20.83 -5.58
C ARG A 392 7.40 21.17 -6.96
N PHE A 393 6.93 20.18 -7.70
CA PHE A 393 6.30 20.39 -9.01
C PHE A 393 4.85 20.90 -8.89
N MET A 394 4.07 20.40 -7.92
CA MET A 394 2.72 20.94 -7.64
C MET A 394 2.75 22.42 -7.30
N ASP A 395 3.71 22.84 -6.48
CA ASP A 395 3.88 24.22 -6.02
C ASP A 395 4.33 25.15 -7.15
N GLN A 396 4.91 24.61 -8.23
CA GLN A 396 5.17 25.35 -9.48
C GLN A 396 3.94 25.50 -10.38
N GLY A 397 2.80 24.93 -9.99
CA GLY A 397 1.55 24.97 -10.74
C GLY A 397 1.44 23.88 -11.81
N LEU A 398 2.32 22.88 -11.77
CA LEU A 398 2.23 21.74 -12.68
C LEU A 398 1.20 20.73 -12.14
N ASP A 399 0.35 20.25 -13.03
CA ASP A 399 -0.49 19.08 -12.77
C ASP A 399 0.39 17.83 -12.84
N VAL A 400 0.81 17.35 -11.67
CA VAL A 400 1.75 16.24 -11.51
C VAL A 400 1.17 15.19 -10.58
N PHE A 401 1.31 13.93 -10.97
CA PHE A 401 1.00 12.80 -10.13
C PHE A 401 2.28 12.00 -9.84
N TRP A 402 2.44 11.54 -8.61
CA TRP A 402 3.67 10.84 -8.18
C TRP A 402 3.93 9.56 -9.00
N VAL A 403 2.89 8.88 -9.50
CA VAL A 403 3.04 7.73 -10.40
C VAL A 403 3.70 8.14 -11.72
N ASP A 404 3.44 9.35 -12.22
CA ASP A 404 4.11 9.82 -13.44
C ASP A 404 5.59 10.03 -13.24
N LEU A 405 5.98 10.54 -12.07
CA LEU A 405 7.39 10.73 -11.72
C LEU A 405 8.09 9.36 -11.62
N LEU A 406 7.45 8.36 -11.02
CA LEU A 406 7.96 6.98 -11.02
C LEU A 406 8.20 6.47 -12.44
N ILE A 407 7.22 6.64 -13.34
CA ILE A 407 7.32 6.18 -14.73
C ILE A 407 8.43 6.93 -15.48
N LYS A 408 8.46 8.26 -15.38
CA LYS A 408 9.43 9.12 -16.09
C LYS A 408 10.86 8.86 -15.62
N ASN A 409 11.06 8.64 -14.32
CA ASN A 409 12.37 8.36 -13.74
C ASN A 409 12.77 6.87 -13.84
N ASN A 410 11.90 6.03 -14.41
CA ASN A 410 12.06 4.57 -14.46
C ASN A 410 12.37 3.95 -13.09
N TRP A 411 11.75 4.47 -12.03
CA TRP A 411 11.91 3.95 -10.68
C TRP A 411 11.04 2.72 -10.49
N GLN A 412 11.67 1.60 -10.16
CA GLN A 412 11.02 0.32 -9.93
C GLN A 412 11.56 -0.24 -8.62
N PHE A 413 10.95 0.15 -7.51
CA PHE A 413 11.29 -0.37 -6.18
C PHE A 413 10.02 -0.71 -5.42
N VAL A 414 10.08 -1.74 -4.57
CA VAL A 414 8.94 -2.17 -3.76
C VAL A 414 8.76 -1.18 -2.62
N MET A 415 7.56 -0.63 -2.43
CA MET A 415 7.31 0.53 -1.54
C MET A 415 7.14 0.16 -0.05
N ILE A 416 7.92 -0.82 0.44
CA ILE A 416 7.84 -1.40 1.80
C ILE A 416 8.53 -0.53 2.84
#